data_AF-A0A5F8GQZ8-F1
#
_entry.id   AF-A0A5F8GQZ8-F1
#
_cell.length_a   1.000
_cell.length_b   1.000
_cell.length_c   1.000
_cell.angle_alpha   90.00
_cell.angle_beta   90.00
_cell.angle_gamma   90.00
#
_symmetry.space_group_name_H-M   'P 1'
#
loop_
_entity.id
_entity.type
_entity.pdbx_description
1 polymer ?
#
loop_
_entity_poly.entity_id
_entity_poly.type
_entity_poly.pdbx_seq_one_letter_code
_entity_poly.pdbx_strand_id
1 'polypeptide(L)' 'MTCVDQSPANKDRLICIYPAYLNNKKTIAEGRQIPIDKAGENPTATEIQDVCLAVGLNVHIEKNKIYSRLES' A
#
# COMPACT_ATOMS: atom_id res chain seq x y z
N MET A 1 11.34 -17.33 24.85
CA MET A 1 10.01 -17.43 24.19
C MET A 1 9.29 -16.11 24.43
N THR A 2 9.46 -15.12 23.56
CA THR A 2 8.75 -13.85 23.68
C THR A 2 7.32 -14.06 23.15
N CYS A 3 6.31 -13.65 23.92
CA CYS A 3 4.96 -13.58 23.40
C CYS A 3 4.92 -12.54 22.28
N VAL A 4 4.52 -12.95 21.08
CA VAL A 4 4.28 -12.02 19.98
C VAL A 4 3.04 -11.22 20.32
N ASP A 5 3.15 -9.90 20.38
CA ASP A 5 2.00 -9.02 20.57
C ASP A 5 1.07 -9.15 19.36
N GLN A 6 -0.08 -9.77 19.58
CA GLN A 6 -1.15 -9.97 18.60
C GLN A 6 -2.15 -8.80 18.60
N SER A 7 -1.79 -7.63 19.12
CA SER A 7 -2.60 -6.43 18.91
C SER A 7 -2.68 -6.06 17.42
N PRO A 8 -3.86 -5.75 16.86
CA PRO A 8 -3.97 -5.17 15.53
C PRO A 8 -3.28 -3.80 15.40
N ALA A 9 -3.00 -3.13 16.52
CA ALA A 9 -2.25 -1.88 16.54
C ALA A 9 -0.74 -2.09 16.41
N ASN A 10 -0.25 -3.34 16.45
CA ASN A 10 1.14 -3.64 16.19
C ASN A 10 1.49 -3.29 14.72
N LYS A 11 2.58 -2.55 14.52
CA LYS A 11 3.04 -2.06 13.20
C LYS A 11 3.23 -3.21 12.21
N ASP A 12 3.72 -4.36 12.68
CA ASP A 12 3.97 -5.55 11.85
C ASP A 12 2.68 -6.21 11.35
N ARG A 13 1.52 -5.79 11.87
CA ARG A 13 0.19 -6.31 11.51
C ARG A 13 -0.66 -5.31 10.72
N LEU A 14 -0.11 -4.12 10.43
CA LEU A 14 -0.79 -3.14 9.59
C LEU A 14 -0.91 -3.67 8.15
N ILE A 15 -1.93 -3.19 7.44
CA ILE A 15 -2.19 -3.58 6.05
C ILE A 15 -1.20 -2.85 5.15
N CYS A 16 -0.53 -3.58 4.26
CA CYS A 16 0.37 -3.02 3.26
C CYS A 16 -0.39 -2.59 2.00
N ILE A 17 -0.16 -1.37 1.54
CA ILE A 17 -0.67 -0.85 0.28
C ILE A 17 0.51 -0.45 -0.60
N TYR A 18 0.64 -1.08 -1.77
CA TYR A 18 1.62 -0.69 -2.78
C TYR A 18 0.98 0.22 -3.84
N PRO A 19 1.72 1.19 -4.40
CA PRO A 19 1.16 2.06 -5.43
C PRO A 19 0.63 1.32 -6.67
N ALA A 20 1.21 0.17 -7.01
CA ALA A 20 0.73 -0.69 -8.10
C ALA A 20 -0.73 -1.13 -7.92
N TYR A 21 -1.25 -1.24 -6.69
CA TYR A 21 -2.62 -1.65 -6.42
C TYR A 21 -3.65 -0.65 -6.95
N LEU A 22 -3.26 0.63 -6.98
CA LEU A 22 -4.11 1.77 -7.31
C LEU A 22 -3.78 2.39 -8.68
N ASN A 23 -2.83 1.83 -9.42
CA ASN A 23 -2.33 2.42 -10.67
C ASN A 23 -3.17 1.95 -11.88
N ASN A 24 -3.76 2.90 -12.61
CA ASN A 24 -4.57 2.62 -13.80
C ASN A 24 -3.75 2.15 -15.03
N LYS A 25 -2.43 2.37 -15.04
CA LYS A 25 -1.50 1.88 -16.06
C LYS A 25 -1.06 0.44 -15.83
N LYS A 26 -1.48 -0.19 -14.72
CA LYS A 26 -1.16 -1.58 -14.39
C LYS A 26 -2.33 -2.51 -14.65
N THR A 27 -2.04 -3.65 -15.25
CA THR A 27 -2.99 -4.76 -15.35
C THR A 27 -3.20 -5.43 -13.99
N ILE A 28 -4.20 -6.31 -13.90
CA ILE A 28 -4.41 -7.14 -12.70
C ILE A 28 -3.19 -8.06 -12.46
N ALA A 29 -2.60 -8.59 -13.54
CA ALA A 29 -1.42 -9.44 -13.45
C ALA A 29 -0.20 -8.67 -12.90
N GLU A 30 -0.05 -7.41 -13.29
CA GLU A 30 1.01 -6.52 -12.76
C GLU A 30 0.68 -5.92 -11.38
N GLY A 31 -0.48 -6.23 -10.80
CA GLY A 31 -0.79 -5.93 -9.41
C GLY A 31 -1.94 -4.97 -9.14
N ARG A 32 -2.61 -4.39 -10.14
CA ARG A 32 -3.80 -3.57 -9.89
C ARG A 32 -4.86 -4.38 -9.16
N GLN A 33 -5.47 -3.79 -8.12
CA GLN A 33 -6.50 -4.45 -7.30
C GLN A 33 -7.88 -3.80 -7.40
N ILE A 34 -7.98 -2.61 -7.99
CA ILE A 34 -9.23 -1.84 -8.11
C ILE A 34 -9.61 -1.60 -9.58
N PRO A 35 -10.89 -1.36 -9.92
CA PRO A 35 -11.33 -0.97 -11.26
C PRO A 35 -10.57 0.23 -11.85
N ILE A 36 -10.40 0.27 -13.17
CA ILE A 36 -9.58 1.30 -13.86
C ILE A 36 -10.18 2.70 -13.67
N ASP A 37 -11.50 2.81 -13.71
CA ASP A 37 -12.25 4.07 -13.52
C ASP A 37 -12.09 4.67 -12.11
N LYS A 38 -11.65 3.87 -11.14
CA LYS A 38 -11.37 4.30 -9.76
C LYS A 38 -9.88 4.41 -9.46
N ALA A 39 -9.02 4.02 -10.42
CA ALA A 39 -7.58 3.99 -10.25
C ALA A 39 -6.93 5.31 -10.67
N GLY A 40 -5.90 5.71 -9.94
CA GLY A 40 -5.13 6.92 -10.21
C GLY A 40 -4.05 6.68 -11.28
N GLU A 41 -3.64 7.75 -11.96
CA GLU A 41 -2.52 7.70 -12.88
C GLU A 41 -1.20 7.82 -12.11
N ASN A 42 -0.37 6.77 -12.13
CA ASN A 42 0.96 6.76 -11.49
C ASN A 42 0.99 7.27 -10.03
N PRO A 43 0.14 6.73 -9.13
CA PRO A 43 0.15 7.14 -7.73
C PRO A 43 1.51 6.86 -7.09
N THR A 44 1.91 7.69 -6.14
CA THR A 44 3.11 7.51 -5.31
C THR A 44 2.75 7.07 -3.89
N ALA A 45 3.68 6.42 -3.20
CA ALA A 45 3.47 6.04 -1.80
C ALA A 45 3.24 7.26 -0.88
N THR A 46 3.85 8.40 -1.21
CA THR A 46 3.68 9.67 -0.48
C THR A 46 2.26 10.20 -0.62
N GLU A 47 1.72 10.29 -1.84
CA GLU A 47 0.34 10.74 -2.06
C GLU A 47 -0.67 9.84 -1.33
N ILE A 48 -0.45 8.52 -1.36
CA ILE A 48 -1.29 7.56 -0.64
C ILE A 48 -1.24 7.83 0.87
N GLN A 49 -0.04 8.06 1.44
CA GLN A 49 0.10 8.43 2.85
C GLN A 49 -0.63 9.74 3.16
N ASP A 50 -0.45 10.78 2.36
CA ASP A 50 -1.03 12.10 2.60
C ASP A 50 -2.56 12.03 2.65
N VAL A 51 -3.18 11.31 1.71
CA VAL A 51 -4.64 11.11 1.70
C VAL A 51 -5.10 10.29 2.91
N CYS A 52 -4.39 9.21 3.25
CA CYS A 52 -4.75 8.38 4.41
C CYS A 52 -4.60 9.14 5.74
N LEU A 53 -3.59 10.00 5.88
CA LEU A 53 -3.42 10.88 7.04
C LEU A 53 -4.52 11.93 7.11
N ALA A 54 -4.90 12.53 5.98
CA ALA A 54 -5.96 13.53 5.91
C ALA A 54 -7.33 12.99 6.39
N VAL A 55 -7.58 11.68 6.23
CA VAL A 55 -8.80 11.01 6.72
C VAL A 55 -8.64 10.41 8.13
N GLY A 56 -7.50 10.62 8.79
CA GLY A 56 -7.26 10.22 10.19
C GLY A 56 -6.81 8.77 10.39
N LEU A 57 -6.30 8.09 9.36
CA LEU A 57 -5.72 6.75 9.51
C LEU A 57 -4.30 6.83 10.06
N ASN A 58 -3.88 5.82 10.82
CA ASN A 58 -2.49 5.64 11.24
C ASN A 58 -1.69 4.96 10.13
N VAL A 59 -0.69 5.63 9.57
CA VAL A 59 0.03 5.18 8.37
C VAL A 59 1.53 5.40 8.51
N HIS A 60 2.31 4.46 7.99
CA HIS A 60 3.76 4.55 7.93
C HIS A 60 4.25 4.17 6.53
N ILE A 61 5.22 4.92 5.99
CA ILE A 61 5.87 4.60 4.71
C ILE A 61 7.13 3.78 4.98
N GLU A 62 7.26 2.67 4.25
CA GLU A 62 8.49 1.88 4.16
C GLU A 62 9.20 2.14 2.82
N LYS A 63 10.03 3.20 2.76
CA LYS A 63 10.65 3.68 1.50
C LYS A 63 11.51 2.66 0.76
N ASN A 64 12.04 1.67 1.47
CA ASN A 64 12.96 0.66 0.93
C ASN A 64 12.27 -0.65 0.54
N LYS A 65 10.93 -0.73 0.62
CA LYS A 65 10.19 -1.91 0.18
C LYS A 65 9.79 -1.78 -1.28
N ILE A 66 10.05 -2.84 -2.02
CA ILE A 66 9.72 -2.96 -3.44
C ILE A 66 8.57 -3.94 -3.59
N TYR A 67 7.66 -3.65 -4.52
CA TYR A 67 6.56 -4.55 -4.84
C TYR A 67 7.08 -5.76 -5.64
N SER A 68 6.76 -6.98 -5.19
CA SER A 68 7.37 -8.20 -5.74
C SER A 68 7.12 -8.44 -7.23
N ARG A 69 6.06 -7.87 -7.82
CA ARG A 69 5.74 -8.00 -9.26
C ARG A 69 6.24 -6.82 -10.10
N LEU A 70 6.97 -5.88 -9.50
CA LEU A 70 7.60 -4.77 -10.23
C LEU A 70 8.88 -5.22 -10.94
N GLU A 71 9.57 -6.22 -10.38
CA GLU A 71 10.80 -6.82 -10.90
C GLU A 71 10.47 -8.09 -11.69
N SER A 72 9.72 -7.98 -12.79
CA SER A 72 9.37 -9.10 -13.69
C SER A 72 9.46 -8.70 -15.14
#